data_AF-A0A1B6GQU3-F1
#
_entry.id   AF-A0A1B6GQU3-F1
#
_cell.length_a   1.000
_cell.length_b   1.000
_cell.length_c   1.000
_cell.angle_alpha   90.00
_cell.angle_beta   90.00
_cell.angle_gamma   90.00
#
_symmetry.space_group_name_H-M   'P 1'
#
loop_
_entity.id
_entity.type
_entity.pdbx_description
1 polymer ?
#
loop_
_entity_poly.entity_id
_entity_poly.type
_entity_poly.pdbx_seq_one_letter_code
_entity_poly.pdbx_strand_id
1 'polypeptide(L)'
;SKLNKLKFRHLLSEESWDSVYRASTPTAVFEQFVNNFIFHFKNSFKYVITSMPTVKKPKWLTPEVKDFRNKLQHAFCLQRSNILFKENYKKLKSDYAELVRSTKVKQAEETIR
;
A
#
# COMPACT_ATOMS: atom_id res chain seq x y z
N SER A 1 8.30 -15.05 6.44
CA SER A 1 9.34 -16.09 6.22
C SER A 1 9.88 -16.58 7.56
N LYS A 2 9.72 -17.87 7.90
CA LYS A 2 10.28 -18.49 9.12
C LYS A 2 11.82 -18.44 9.12
N LEU A 3 12.43 -18.57 7.94
CA LEU A 3 13.87 -18.48 7.71
C LEU A 3 14.43 -17.09 8.06
N ASN A 4 13.76 -16.01 7.66
CA ASN A 4 14.23 -14.64 7.94
C ASN A 4 14.22 -14.34 9.45
N LYS A 5 13.24 -14.88 10.19
CA LYS A 5 13.18 -14.75 11.65
C LYS A 5 14.33 -15.49 12.33
N LEU A 6 14.67 -16.70 11.85
CA LEU A 6 15.82 -17.47 12.35
C LEU A 6 17.13 -16.74 12.07
N LYS A 7 17.31 -16.24 10.84
CA LYS A 7 18.48 -15.45 10.45
C LYS A 7 18.62 -14.19 11.31
N PHE A 8 17.53 -13.46 11.54
CA PHE A 8 17.55 -12.26 12.37
C PHE A 8 17.93 -12.56 13.82
N ARG A 9 17.34 -13.62 14.40
CA ARG A 9 17.68 -14.06 15.74
C ARG A 9 19.15 -14.45 15.86
N HIS A 10 19.68 -15.14 14.86
CA HIS A 10 21.08 -15.55 14.83
C HIS A 10 22.02 -14.33 14.77
N LEU A 11 21.75 -13.36 13.88
CA LEU A 11 22.55 -12.13 13.79
C LEU A 11 22.53 -11.31 15.08
N LEU A 12 21.38 -11.21 15.75
CA LEU A 12 21.29 -10.53 17.05
C LEU A 12 22.06 -11.28 18.16
N SER A 13 22.16 -12.60 18.09
CA SER A 13 22.91 -13.40 19.08
C SER A 13 24.42 -13.37 18.87
N GLU A 14 24.89 -13.07 17.66
CA GLU A 14 26.32 -12.92 17.36
C GLU A 14 26.83 -11.48 17.54
N GLU A 15 25.93 -10.50 17.64
CA GLU A 15 26.28 -9.11 17.87
C GLU A 15 26.91 -8.94 19.26
N SER A 16 28.09 -8.33 19.32
CA SER A 16 28.82 -8.15 20.59
C SER A 16 28.28 -6.98 21.40
N TRP A 17 27.62 -6.02 20.74
CA TRP A 17 27.07 -4.80 21.35
C TRP A 17 28.12 -3.90 22.01
N ASP A 18 29.41 -4.13 21.75
CA ASP A 18 30.51 -3.34 22.32
C ASP A 18 30.37 -1.84 21.99
N SER A 19 29.92 -1.51 20.79
CA SER A 19 29.69 -0.11 20.39
C SER A 19 28.58 0.57 21.19
N VAL A 20 27.60 -0.20 21.67
CA VAL A 20 26.50 0.30 22.52
C VAL A 20 26.98 0.50 23.94
N TYR A 21 27.75 -0.44 24.49
CA TYR A 21 28.27 -0.34 25.87
C TYR A 21 29.40 0.70 26.02
N ARG A 22 30.15 0.99 24.95
CA ARG A 22 31.21 2.00 24.94
C ARG A 22 30.73 3.42 24.65
N ALA A 23 29.45 3.61 24.35
CA ALA A 23 28.90 4.93 24.08
C ALA A 23 28.85 5.78 25.35
N SER A 24 29.29 7.03 25.23
CA SER A 24 29.52 7.93 26.37
C SER A 24 28.28 8.70 26.84
N THR A 25 27.18 8.67 26.08
CA THR A 25 25.92 9.33 26.46
C THR A 25 24.72 8.39 26.26
N PRO A 26 23.65 8.52 27.06
CA PRO A 26 22.44 7.71 26.90
C PRO A 26 21.81 7.80 25.51
N THR A 27 21.86 8.98 24.88
CA THR A 27 21.39 9.18 23.51
C THR A 27 22.21 8.37 22.52
N ALA A 28 23.55 8.40 22.63
CA ALA A 28 24.43 7.64 21.75
C ALA A 28 24.27 6.12 21.95
N VAL A 29 24.06 5.64 23.19
CA VAL A 29 23.73 4.23 23.48
C VAL A 29 22.49 3.81 22.71
N PHE A 30 21.41 4.60 22.79
CA PHE A 30 20.16 4.30 22.10
C PHE A 30 20.30 4.32 20.58
N GLU A 31 20.98 5.34 20.03
CA GLU A 31 21.21 5.45 18.58
C GLU A 31 22.03 4.28 18.04
N GLN A 32 23.11 3.90 18.73
CA GLN A 32 23.95 2.76 18.35
C GLN A 32 23.16 1.44 18.40
N PHE A 33 22.34 1.25 19.43
CA PHE A 33 21.46 0.09 19.53
C PHE A 33 20.48 0.03 18.35
N VAL A 34 19.77 1.14 18.09
CA VAL A 34 18.78 1.22 17.01
C VAL A 34 19.42 1.00 15.65
N ASN A 35 20.60 1.58 15.41
CA ASN A 35 21.32 1.43 14.15
C ASN A 35 21.74 -0.02 13.90
N ASN A 36 22.32 -0.69 14.91
CA ASN A 36 22.73 -2.09 14.82
C ASN A 36 21.51 -3.00 14.63
N PHE A 37 20.43 -2.75 15.37
CA PHE A 37 19.18 -3.49 15.22
C PHE A 37 18.59 -3.35 13.80
N ILE A 38 18.51 -2.12 13.27
CA ILE A 38 18.01 -1.84 11.92
C ILE A 38 18.89 -2.49 10.86
N PHE A 39 20.22 -2.49 11.04
CA PHE A 39 21.16 -3.14 10.14
C PHE A 39 20.86 -4.65 10.02
N HIS A 40 20.77 -5.35 11.16
CA HIS A 40 20.45 -6.78 11.19
C HIS A 40 19.04 -7.07 10.64
N PHE A 41 18.09 -6.16 10.88
CA PHE A 41 16.74 -6.27 10.38
C PHE A 41 16.71 -6.20 8.85
N LYS A 42 17.37 -5.20 8.24
CA LYS A 42 17.46 -5.06 6.77
C LYS A 42 18.18 -6.25 6.12
N ASN A 43 19.20 -6.80 6.77
CA ASN A 43 19.93 -7.98 6.29
C ASN A 43 19.10 -9.29 6.34
N SER A 44 18.15 -9.35 7.26
CA SER A 44 17.27 -10.50 7.45
C SER A 44 15.97 -10.40 6.66
N PHE A 45 15.46 -9.19 6.50
CA PHE A 45 14.23 -8.86 5.80
C PHE A 45 14.54 -7.94 4.64
N LYS A 46 15.17 -8.49 3.59
CA LYS A 46 15.37 -7.75 2.34
C LYS A 46 14.01 -7.29 1.83
N TYR A 47 13.86 -5.98 1.63
CA TYR A 47 12.72 -5.42 0.92
C TYR A 47 12.79 -5.93 -0.51
N VAL A 48 11.96 -6.93 -0.81
CA VAL A 48 11.71 -7.29 -2.21
C VAL A 48 10.79 -6.20 -2.73
N ILE A 49 11.38 -5.17 -3.34
CA ILE A 49 10.62 -4.30 -4.24
C ILE A 49 10.30 -5.18 -5.44
N THR A 50 9.22 -5.95 -5.35
CA THR A 50 8.59 -6.51 -6.55
C THR A 50 8.13 -5.30 -7.35
N SER A 51 8.92 -4.95 -8.37
CA SER A 51 8.41 -4.26 -9.54
C SER A 51 7.15 -5.01 -9.94
N MET A 52 5.99 -4.45 -9.59
CA MET A 52 4.74 -4.92 -10.18
C MET A 52 4.98 -4.81 -11.68
N PRO A 53 4.84 -5.90 -12.47
CA PRO A 53 4.88 -5.76 -13.91
C PRO A 53 3.91 -4.62 -14.23
N THR A 54 4.35 -3.66 -15.04
CA THR A 54 3.54 -2.51 -15.42
C THR A 54 2.31 -3.04 -16.14
N VAL A 55 1.29 -3.40 -15.37
CA VAL A 55 0.01 -3.83 -15.87
C VAL A 55 -0.46 -2.64 -16.67
N LYS A 56 -0.44 -2.76 -17.99
CA LYS A 56 -0.94 -1.72 -18.90
C LYS A 56 -2.27 -1.29 -18.30
N LYS A 57 -2.36 -0.01 -17.92
CA LYS A 57 -3.56 0.51 -17.26
C LYS A 57 -4.75 0.07 -18.11
N PRO A 58 -5.80 -0.50 -17.50
CA PRO A 58 -6.93 -0.96 -18.27
C PRO A 58 -7.45 0.22 -19.09
N LYS A 59 -7.62 0.03 -20.40
CA LYS A 59 -8.06 1.12 -21.29
C LYS A 59 -9.35 1.77 -20.76
N TRP A 60 -10.22 1.00 -20.11
CA TRP A 60 -11.54 1.46 -19.62
C TRP A 60 -11.43 2.43 -18.45
N LEU A 61 -10.26 2.56 -17.85
CA LEU A 61 -9.99 3.50 -16.78
C LEU A 61 -9.74 4.91 -17.35
N THR A 62 -10.78 5.50 -17.93
CA THR A 62 -10.76 6.87 -18.46
C THR A 62 -10.72 7.90 -17.31
N PRO A 63 -10.33 9.16 -17.58
CA PRO A 63 -10.39 10.24 -16.58
C PRO A 63 -11.79 10.39 -15.97
N GLU A 64 -12.84 10.26 -16.78
CA GLU A 64 -14.22 10.32 -16.34
C GLU A 64 -14.56 9.23 -15.31
N VAL A 65 -14.19 7.98 -15.60
CA VAL A 65 -14.39 6.85 -14.66
C VAL A 65 -13.60 7.07 -13.37
N LYS A 66 -12.38 7.64 -13.46
CA LYS A 66 -11.55 7.96 -12.30
C LYS A 66 -12.20 9.06 -11.44
N ASP A 67 -12.70 10.12 -12.05
CA ASP A 67 -13.35 11.22 -11.34
C ASP A 67 -14.65 10.77 -10.69
N PHE A 68 -15.43 9.94 -11.38
CA PHE A 68 -16.64 9.33 -10.80
C PHE A 68 -16.29 8.45 -9.60
N ARG A 69 -15.22 7.64 -9.70
CA ARG A 69 -14.73 6.84 -8.56
C ARG A 69 -14.38 7.73 -7.36
N ASN A 70 -13.74 8.87 -7.59
CA ASN A 70 -13.42 9.82 -6.51
C ASN A 70 -14.69 10.40 -5.87
N LYS A 71 -15.69 10.77 -6.68
CA LYS A 71 -17.02 11.22 -6.20
C LYS A 71 -17.71 10.13 -5.37
N LEU A 72 -17.67 8.88 -5.83
CA LEU A 72 -18.23 7.74 -5.12
C LEU A 72 -17.53 7.50 -3.78
N GLN A 73 -16.19 7.64 -3.75
CA GLN A 73 -15.40 7.53 -2.52
C GLN A 73 -15.78 8.63 -1.52
N HIS A 74 -15.96 9.86 -1.99
CA HIS A 74 -16.41 10.97 -1.15
C HIS A 74 -17.82 10.72 -0.59
N ALA A 75 -18.76 10.28 -1.44
CA ALA A 75 -20.11 9.91 -1.02
C ALA A 75 -20.12 8.74 -0.01
N PHE A 76 -19.21 7.78 -0.16
CA PHE A 76 -19.04 6.69 0.82
C PHE A 76 -18.65 7.24 2.20
N CYS A 77 -17.67 8.15 2.25
CA CYS A 77 -17.25 8.79 3.49
C CYS A 77 -18.41 9.56 4.14
N LEU A 78 -19.20 10.28 3.34
CA LEU A 78 -20.38 11.02 3.82
C LEU A 78 -21.46 10.08 4.38
N GLN A 79 -21.82 8.99 3.69
CA GLN A 79 -22.84 8.07 4.22
C GLN A 79 -22.39 7.34 5.49
N ARG A 80 -21.08 7.14 5.64
CA ARG A 80 -20.52 6.49 6.84
C ARG A 80 -20.66 7.41 8.05
N SER A 81 -20.54 8.72 7.85
CA SER A 81 -20.72 9.72 8.89
C SER A 81 -22.19 10.10 9.13
N ASN A 82 -23.06 9.97 8.13
CA ASN A 82 -24.48 10.33 8.24
C ASN A 82 -25.38 9.47 7.33
N ILE A 83 -26.34 8.77 7.95
CA ILE A 83 -27.24 7.82 7.29
C ILE A 83 -28.14 8.44 6.22
N LEU A 84 -28.40 9.75 6.27
CA LEU A 84 -29.21 10.47 5.28
C LEU A 84 -28.60 10.39 3.87
N PHE A 85 -27.29 10.17 3.75
CA PHE A 85 -26.62 10.03 2.45
C PHE A 85 -26.62 8.60 1.89
N LYS A 86 -27.23 7.63 2.59
CA LYS A 86 -27.23 6.21 2.17
C LYS A 86 -27.87 5.99 0.80
N GLU A 87 -29.03 6.60 0.54
CA GLU A 87 -29.72 6.44 -0.73
C GLU A 87 -28.99 7.16 -1.88
N ASN A 88 -28.40 8.33 -1.61
CA ASN A 88 -27.56 9.03 -2.58
C ASN A 88 -26.31 8.18 -2.94
N TYR A 89 -25.64 7.58 -1.96
CA TYR A 89 -24.52 6.69 -2.20
C TYR A 89 -24.93 5.45 -3.02
N LYS A 90 -26.06 4.82 -2.70
CA LYS A 90 -26.57 3.68 -3.49
C LYS A 90 -26.82 4.06 -4.95
N LYS A 91 -27.43 5.21 -5.20
CA LYS A 91 -27.66 5.72 -6.56
C LYS A 91 -26.35 5.95 -7.29
N LEU A 92 -25.42 6.72 -6.70
CA LEU A 92 -24.08 6.96 -7.25
C LEU A 92 -23.31 5.67 -7.53
N LYS A 93 -23.46 4.65 -6.68
CA LYS A 93 -22.83 3.34 -6.87
C LYS A 93 -23.39 2.62 -8.10
N SER A 94 -24.71 2.70 -8.31
CA SER A 94 -25.37 2.15 -9.50
C SER A 94 -24.90 2.86 -10.77
N ASP A 95 -24.92 4.19 -10.77
CA ASP A 95 -24.51 5.02 -11.90
C ASP A 95 -23.04 4.76 -12.28
N TYR A 96 -22.16 4.60 -11.28
CA TYR A 96 -20.76 4.23 -11.51
C TYR A 96 -20.63 2.86 -12.18
N ALA A 97 -21.42 1.86 -11.76
CA ALA A 97 -21.38 0.53 -12.37
C ALA A 97 -21.83 0.56 -13.85
N GLU A 98 -22.83 1.38 -14.16
CA GLU A 98 -23.29 1.62 -15.53
C GLU A 98 -22.23 2.34 -16.39
N LEU A 99 -21.60 3.37 -15.85
CA LEU A 99 -20.51 4.07 -16.53
C LEU A 99 -19.36 3.12 -16.85
N VAL A 100 -18.96 2.28 -15.90
CA VAL A 100 -17.88 1.30 -16.13
C VAL A 100 -18.28 0.28 -17.19
N ARG A 101 -19.53 -0.22 -17.15
CA ARG A 101 -20.05 -1.17 -18.13
C ARG A 101 -20.09 -0.57 -19.54
N SER A 102 -20.67 0.61 -19.71
CA SER A 102 -20.74 1.30 -21.00
C SER A 102 -19.34 1.63 -21.55
N THR A 103 -18.42 2.09 -20.70
CA THR A 103 -17.03 2.37 -21.10
C THR A 103 -16.31 1.11 -21.59
N LYS A 104 -16.52 -0.04 -20.94
CA LYS A 104 -15.95 -1.32 -21.38
C LYS A 104 -16.53 -1.80 -22.71
N VAL A 105 -17.83 -1.62 -22.93
CA VAL A 105 -18.49 -1.99 -24.19
C VAL A 105 -17.96 -1.15 -25.35
N LYS A 106 -17.93 0.18 -25.21
CA LYS A 106 -17.37 1.08 -26.24
C LYS A 106 -15.95 0.70 -26.65
N GLN A 107 -15.12 0.31 -25.67
CA GLN A 107 -13.75 -0.11 -25.96
C GLN A 107 -13.64 -1.46 -26.65
N ALA A 108 -14.55 -2.39 -26.34
CA ALA A 108 -14.62 -3.66 -27.06
C ALA A 108 -14.97 -3.39 -28.53
N GLU A 109 -15.92 -2.50 -28.80
CA GLU A 109 -16.32 -2.09 -30.16
C GLU A 109 -15.17 -1.39 -30.91
N GLU A 110 -14.45 -0.48 -30.25
CA GLU A 110 -13.27 0.20 -30.82
C GLU A 110 -12.08 -0.73 -31.10
N THR A 111 -11.99 -1.87 -30.42
CA THR A 111 -10.90 -2.84 -30.62
C THR A 111 -11.19 -3.81 -31.77
N ILE A 112 -12.45 -3.94 -32.20
CA ILE A 112 -12.88 -4.82 -33.30
C ILE A 112 -12.82 -4.10 -34.66
N ARG A 113 -12.82 -2.75 -34.67
CA ARG A 113 -12.65 -1.92 -35.87
C ARG A 113 -11.18 -1.70 -36.19
#